data_AF-A0A7S0XIC7-F1
#
_entry.id   AF-A0A7S0XIC7-F1
#
_cell.length_a   1.000
_cell.length_b   1.000
_cell.length_c   1.000
_cell.angle_alpha   90.00
_cell.angle_beta   90.00
_cell.angle_gamma   90.00
#
_symmetry.space_group_name_H-M   'P 1'
#
loop_
_entity.id
_entity.type
_entity.pdbx_description
1 polymer ?
#
loop_
_entity_poly.entity_id
_entity_poly.type
_entity_poly.pdbx_seq_one_letter_code
_entity_poly.pdbx_strand_id
1 'polypeptide(L)'
;FDLFEGRRMAIKAVAHDCEYEEAIFRKFVAAGATFVLGTSEKALACDRYVTEEGGAANAFMERSVQRAMKQRATGGGIYGTSCMDGSVKGMAEDARIAGEAVKYRARQMSAGAKEGAKFAARKQARDWFTNGCEYEEGLVAKFPEAAAAMRPATTRY
;
A
#
# COMPACT_ATOMS: atom_id res chain seq x y z
N PHE A 1 15.09 5.97 10.51
CA PHE A 1 14.31 6.21 9.27
C PHE A 1 12.83 5.95 9.52
N ASP A 2 12.42 4.71 9.83
CA ASP A 2 11.00 4.33 9.92
C ASP A 2 10.19 5.13 10.96
N LEU A 3 10.80 5.54 12.07
CA LEU A 3 10.16 6.39 13.08
C LEU A 3 9.74 7.77 12.52
N PHE A 4 10.60 8.40 11.72
CA PHE A 4 10.31 9.73 11.15
C PHE A 4 9.37 9.62 9.95
N GLU A 5 9.57 8.61 9.10
CA GLU A 5 8.69 8.40 7.96
C GLU A 5 7.30 7.95 8.40
N GLY A 6 7.18 7.06 9.39
CA GLY A 6 5.89 6.63 9.94
C GLY A 6 5.08 7.80 10.51
N ARG A 7 5.74 8.75 11.18
CA ARG A 7 5.10 10.01 11.61
C ARG A 7 4.63 10.86 10.45
N ARG A 8 5.50 11.07 9.45
CA ARG A 8 5.16 11.84 8.23
C ARG A 8 3.93 11.25 7.53
N MET A 9 3.88 9.93 7.41
CA MET A 9 2.77 9.22 6.77
C MET A 9 1.50 9.26 7.62
N ALA A 10 1.59 9.17 8.94
CA ALA A 10 0.44 9.29 9.83
C ALA A 10 -0.22 10.67 9.73
N ILE A 11 0.58 11.74 9.66
CA ILE A 11 0.07 13.11 9.45
C ILE A 11 -0.69 13.22 8.13
N LYS A 12 -0.16 12.64 7.04
CA LYS A 12 -0.86 12.57 5.74
C LYS A 12 -2.14 11.73 5.77
N ALA A 13 -2.20 10.72 6.64
CA ALA A 13 -3.34 9.82 6.76
C ALA A 13 -4.54 10.43 7.49
N VAL A 14 -4.32 11.39 8.40
CA VAL A 14 -5.37 12.05 9.17
C VAL A 14 -6.24 12.96 8.30
N ALA A 15 -5.66 13.60 7.27
CA ALA A 15 -6.32 14.43 6.26
C ALA A 15 -7.11 15.67 6.74
N HIS A 16 -7.46 15.77 8.01
CA HIS A 16 -8.15 16.89 8.63
C HIS A 16 -7.27 17.42 9.76
N ASP A 17 -6.73 18.63 9.65
CA ASP A 17 -5.71 19.24 10.53
C ASP A 17 -6.08 19.28 12.02
N CYS A 18 -6.13 18.11 12.66
CA CYS A 18 -6.45 17.93 14.05
C CYS A 18 -5.15 17.91 14.85
N GLU A 19 -4.83 19.05 15.45
CA GLU A 19 -3.60 19.23 16.23
C GLU A 19 -3.44 18.18 17.34
N TYR A 20 -4.56 17.72 17.91
CA TYR A 20 -4.57 16.69 18.94
C TYR A 20 -4.09 15.33 18.43
N GLU A 21 -4.59 14.89 17.27
CA GLU A 21 -4.16 13.62 16.67
C GLU A 21 -2.70 13.69 16.22
N GLU A 22 -2.28 14.84 15.69
CA GLU A 22 -0.88 15.06 15.35
C GLU A 22 0.03 14.97 16.59
N ALA A 23 -0.38 15.54 17.73
CA ALA A 23 0.36 15.43 18.99
C ALA A 23 0.48 13.97 19.46
N ILE A 24 -0.56 13.15 19.28
CA ILE A 24 -0.53 11.71 19.57
C ILE A 24 0.51 11.01 18.69
N PHE A 25 0.49 11.21 17.37
CA PHE A 25 1.44 10.55 16.47
C PHE A 25 2.89 11.01 16.67
N ARG A 26 3.08 12.27 17.06
CA ARG A 26 4.40 12.77 17.48
C ARG A 26 4.89 12.08 18.76
N LYS A 27 4.02 11.83 19.73
CA LYS A 27 4.40 11.22 21.02
C LYS A 27 4.52 9.70 20.97
N PHE A 28 3.58 9.02 20.31
CA PHE A 28 3.46 7.57 20.28
C PHE A 28 3.82 7.00 18.91
N VAL A 29 5.05 6.51 18.79
CA VAL A 29 5.61 6.00 17.52
C VAL A 29 4.82 4.82 16.97
N ALA A 30 4.44 3.88 17.83
CA ALA A 30 3.68 2.70 17.43
C ALA A 30 2.30 3.08 16.87
N ALA A 31 1.64 4.09 17.45
CA ALA A 31 0.34 4.55 17.01
C ALA A 31 0.36 5.03 15.55
N GLY A 32 1.40 5.78 15.16
CA GLY A 32 1.55 6.24 13.77
C GLY A 32 1.71 5.08 12.78
N ALA A 33 2.56 4.11 13.10
CA ALA A 33 2.78 2.94 12.23
C ALA A 33 1.50 2.10 12.07
N THR A 34 0.77 1.85 13.17
CA THR A 34 -0.49 1.09 13.12
C THR A 34 -1.61 1.87 12.44
N PHE A 35 -1.64 3.19 12.59
CA PHE A 35 -2.68 4.03 11.98
C PHE A 35 -2.55 4.09 10.46
N VAL A 36 -1.33 4.21 9.93
CA VAL A 36 -1.09 4.23 8.49
C VAL A 36 -1.54 2.92 7.83
N LEU A 37 -1.21 1.77 8.44
CA LEU A 37 -1.67 0.48 7.92
C LEU A 37 -3.18 0.29 8.14
N GLY A 38 -3.69 0.64 9.33
CA GLY A 38 -5.12 0.49 9.65
C GLY A 38 -6.03 1.35 8.76
N THR A 39 -5.59 2.55 8.39
CA THR A 39 -6.34 3.42 7.47
C THR A 39 -6.36 2.86 6.05
N SER A 40 -5.24 2.34 5.54
CA SER A 40 -5.19 1.70 4.23
C SER A 40 -6.04 0.42 4.17
N GLU A 41 -6.01 -0.37 5.24
CA GLU A 41 -6.76 -1.62 5.38
C GLU A 41 -8.27 -1.35 5.48
N LYS A 42 -8.68 -0.38 6.31
CA LYS A 42 -10.09 0.04 6.43
C LYS A 42 -10.64 0.55 5.10
N ALA A 43 -9.83 1.27 4.33
CA ALA A 43 -10.22 1.82 3.04
C ALA A 43 -10.17 0.80 1.89
N LEU A 44 -9.69 -0.43 2.14
CA LEU A 44 -9.48 -1.47 1.12
C LEU A 44 -8.56 -1.00 -0.01
N ALA A 45 -7.60 -0.13 0.30
CA ALA A 45 -6.76 0.55 -0.67
C ALA A 45 -5.41 -0.15 -0.92
N CYS A 46 -5.15 -1.28 -0.27
CA CYS A 46 -3.98 -2.11 -0.51
C CYS A 46 -4.12 -2.95 -1.79
N ASP A 47 -2.99 -3.30 -2.40
CA ASP A 47 -2.88 -4.10 -3.62
C ASP A 47 -3.65 -5.43 -3.58
N ARG A 48 -3.77 -6.05 -2.40
CA ARG A 48 -4.51 -7.32 -2.25
C ARG A 48 -6.02 -7.21 -2.47
N TYR A 49 -6.59 -6.00 -2.44
CA TYR A 49 -8.03 -5.77 -2.57
C TYR A 49 -8.44 -5.24 -3.94
N VAL A 50 -7.57 -4.48 -4.60
CA VAL A 50 -7.87 -3.87 -5.90
C VAL A 50 -7.46 -4.84 -7.00
N THR A 51 -8.45 -5.46 -7.65
CA THR A 51 -8.21 -6.50 -8.64
C THR A 51 -7.90 -5.95 -10.04
N GLU A 52 -6.98 -6.63 -10.76
CA GLU A 52 -6.65 -6.40 -12.17
C GLU A 52 -7.86 -6.65 -13.10
N GLU A 53 -8.71 -5.63 -13.31
CA GLU A 53 -9.82 -5.68 -14.28
C GLU A 53 -9.51 -4.84 -15.54
N GLY A 54 -8.50 -3.95 -15.49
CA GLY A 54 -8.16 -3.03 -16.59
C GLY A 54 -7.28 -3.60 -17.72
N GLY A 55 -7.16 -4.92 -17.82
CA GLY A 55 -6.39 -5.59 -18.89
C GLY A 55 -4.86 -5.49 -18.73
N ALA A 56 -4.13 -5.83 -19.79
CA ALA A 56 -2.68 -6.02 -19.74
C ALA A 56 -1.89 -4.77 -19.35
N ALA A 57 -2.39 -3.57 -19.69
CA ALA A 57 -1.75 -2.31 -19.37
C ALA A 57 -1.76 -2.01 -17.86
N ASN A 58 -2.92 -2.12 -17.20
CA ASN A 58 -3.02 -1.91 -15.75
C ASN A 58 -2.17 -2.91 -14.98
N ALA A 59 -2.25 -4.18 -15.39
CA ALA A 59 -1.48 -5.27 -14.81
C ALA A 59 0.04 -5.05 -14.95
N PHE A 60 0.50 -4.50 -16.09
CA PHE A 60 1.89 -4.12 -16.27
C PHE A 60 2.32 -2.96 -15.36
N MET A 61 1.47 -1.93 -15.24
CA MET A 61 1.74 -0.78 -14.38
C MET A 61 1.81 -1.17 -12.90
N GLU A 62 0.85 -1.96 -12.42
CA GLU A 62 0.83 -2.50 -11.05
C GLU A 62 2.12 -3.27 -10.75
N ARG A 63 2.47 -4.25 -11.60
CA ARG A 63 3.69 -5.04 -11.42
C ARG A 63 4.97 -4.19 -11.49
N SER A 64 4.98 -3.13 -12.29
CA SER A 64 6.12 -2.22 -12.37
C SER A 64 6.31 -1.44 -11.07
N VAL A 65 5.21 -0.95 -10.47
CA VAL A 65 5.24 -0.30 -9.15
C VAL A 65 5.67 -1.30 -8.08
N GLN A 66 5.12 -2.52 -8.05
CA GLN A 66 5.54 -3.55 -7.08
C GLN A 66 7.03 -3.88 -7.18
N ARG A 67 7.58 -3.94 -8.40
CA ARG A 67 9.04 -4.12 -8.60
C ARG A 67 9.84 -2.95 -8.05
N ALA A 68 9.41 -1.72 -8.27
CA ALA A 68 10.05 -0.53 -7.72
C ALA A 68 9.98 -0.53 -6.17
N MET A 69 8.87 -0.97 -5.58
CA MET A 69 8.75 -1.11 -4.12
C MET A 69 9.75 -2.12 -3.56
N LYS A 70 9.96 -3.25 -4.24
CA LYS A 70 10.95 -4.27 -3.84
C LYS A 70 12.40 -3.78 -3.88
N GLN A 71 12.72 -2.73 -4.64
CA GLN A 71 14.05 -2.12 -4.60
C GLN A 71 14.37 -1.58 -3.20
N ARG A 72 13.36 -1.16 -2.42
CA ARG A 72 13.53 -0.70 -1.02
C ARG A 72 13.98 -1.83 -0.09
N ALA A 73 13.58 -3.06 -0.39
CA ALA A 73 13.97 -4.25 0.36
C ALA A 73 15.37 -4.76 -0.03
N THR A 74 15.90 -4.32 -1.16
CA THR A 74 17.10 -4.88 -1.83
C THR A 74 18.09 -3.80 -2.26
N GLY A 75 18.20 -2.71 -1.48
CA GLY A 75 18.96 -1.51 -1.88
C GLY A 75 20.46 -1.72 -2.19
N GLY A 76 21.06 -2.83 -1.77
CA GLY A 76 22.45 -3.20 -2.08
C GLY A 76 22.60 -4.57 -2.74
N GLY A 77 21.53 -5.14 -3.32
CA GLY A 77 21.52 -6.50 -3.88
C GLY A 77 21.37 -7.62 -2.84
N ILE A 78 21.48 -7.31 -1.55
CA ILE A 78 21.17 -8.22 -0.43
C ILE A 78 19.74 -7.95 0.03
N TYR A 79 18.95 -9.02 0.18
CA TYR A 79 17.59 -8.93 0.71
C TYR A 79 17.59 -8.59 2.21
N GLY A 80 16.74 -7.64 2.60
CA GLY A 80 16.36 -7.43 4.00
C GLY A 80 15.43 -8.53 4.52
N THR A 81 15.22 -8.55 5.84
CA THR A 81 14.32 -9.49 6.51
C THR A 81 12.84 -9.18 6.31
N SER A 82 12.50 -8.02 5.75
CA SER A 82 11.12 -7.61 5.46
C SER A 82 10.45 -8.44 4.36
N CYS A 83 11.22 -9.03 3.46
CA CYS A 83 10.73 -9.94 2.42
C CYS A 83 10.89 -11.43 2.80
N MET A 84 10.89 -11.74 4.10
CA MET A 84 11.01 -13.11 4.58
C MET A 84 9.64 -13.82 4.53
N ASP A 85 9.44 -14.65 3.52
CA ASP A 85 8.18 -15.38 3.31
C ASP A 85 8.00 -16.60 4.24
N GLY A 86 9.02 -16.96 5.03
CA GLY A 86 8.95 -18.05 5.99
C GLY A 86 10.24 -18.26 6.78
N SER A 87 10.13 -18.79 8.00
CA SER A 87 11.26 -19.12 8.87
C SER A 87 11.60 -20.61 8.90
N VAL A 88 10.69 -21.47 8.44
CA VAL A 88 10.90 -22.91 8.30
C VAL A 88 10.58 -23.38 6.89
N LYS A 89 11.08 -24.56 6.54
CA LYS A 89 10.81 -25.19 5.25
C LYS A 89 9.31 -25.43 5.08
N GLY A 90 8.75 -25.07 3.92
CA GLY A 90 7.32 -25.23 3.61
C GLY A 90 6.44 -24.01 3.86
N MET A 91 6.88 -23.04 4.68
CA MET A 91 6.06 -21.85 5.00
C MET A 91 5.82 -20.94 3.78
N ALA A 92 6.76 -20.88 2.84
CA ALA A 92 6.62 -20.04 1.65
C ALA A 92 5.51 -20.55 0.73
N GLU A 93 5.36 -21.87 0.62
CA GLU A 93 4.30 -22.50 -0.18
C GLU A 93 2.91 -22.23 0.42
N ASP A 94 2.78 -22.27 1.75
CA ASP A 94 1.55 -21.92 2.45
C ASP A 94 1.20 -20.44 2.27
N ALA A 95 2.19 -19.55 2.42
CA ALA A 95 2.02 -18.11 2.18
C ALA A 95 1.61 -17.81 0.72
N ARG A 96 2.17 -18.55 -0.25
CA ARG A 96 1.78 -18.46 -1.66
C ARG A 96 0.31 -18.81 -1.86
N ILE A 97 -0.16 -19.92 -1.28
CA ILE A 97 -1.57 -20.34 -1.40
C ILE A 97 -2.49 -19.31 -0.74
N ALA A 98 -2.11 -18.80 0.43
CA ALA A 98 -2.86 -17.74 1.11
C ALA A 98 -2.96 -16.46 0.26
N GLY A 99 -1.86 -16.04 -0.37
CA GLY A 99 -1.85 -14.89 -1.27
C GLY A 99 -2.77 -15.05 -2.48
N GLU A 100 -2.72 -16.22 -3.15
CA GLU A 100 -3.63 -16.51 -4.27
C GLU A 100 -5.10 -16.60 -3.83
N ALA A 101 -5.38 -17.16 -2.65
CA ALA A 101 -6.72 -17.19 -2.09
C ALA A 101 -7.26 -15.78 -1.78
N VAL A 102 -6.42 -14.86 -1.33
CA VAL A 102 -6.82 -13.46 -1.11
C VAL A 102 -7.20 -12.78 -2.43
N LYS A 103 -6.40 -12.95 -3.50
CA LYS A 103 -6.73 -12.41 -4.83
C LYS A 103 -8.06 -12.96 -5.36
N TYR A 104 -8.31 -14.25 -5.13
CA TYR A 104 -9.59 -14.86 -5.48
C TYR A 104 -10.75 -14.23 -4.69
N ARG A 105 -10.60 -14.05 -3.37
CA ARG A 105 -11.61 -13.43 -2.50
C ARG A 105 -11.86 -11.95 -2.83
N ALA A 106 -10.85 -11.20 -3.27
CA ALA A 106 -11.04 -9.83 -3.72
C ALA A 106 -12.06 -9.72 -4.87
N ARG A 107 -12.14 -10.74 -5.74
CA ARG A 107 -13.16 -10.79 -6.81
C ARG A 107 -14.56 -11.12 -6.31
N GLN A 108 -14.70 -11.65 -5.10
CA GLN A 108 -15.98 -12.00 -4.47
C GLN A 108 -16.62 -10.83 -3.71
N MET A 109 -15.94 -9.68 -3.60
CA MET A 109 -16.49 -8.48 -3.00
C MET A 109 -17.71 -7.97 -3.78
N SER A 110 -18.61 -7.27 -3.10
CA SER A 110 -19.76 -6.62 -3.75
C SER A 110 -19.28 -5.58 -4.76
N ALA A 111 -20.07 -5.33 -5.82
CA ALA A 111 -19.71 -4.39 -6.87
C ALA A 111 -19.39 -2.98 -6.31
N GLY A 112 -20.19 -2.49 -5.36
CA GLY A 112 -19.95 -1.21 -4.70
C GLY A 112 -18.64 -1.18 -3.89
N ALA A 113 -18.29 -2.28 -3.23
CA ALA A 113 -17.03 -2.36 -2.48
C ALA A 113 -15.80 -2.38 -3.41
N LYS A 114 -15.89 -3.06 -4.56
CA LYS A 114 -14.81 -3.07 -5.57
C LYS A 114 -14.54 -1.67 -6.13
N GLU A 115 -15.59 -0.96 -6.53
CA GLU A 115 -15.43 0.40 -7.03
C GLU A 115 -14.98 1.36 -5.92
N GLY A 116 -15.54 1.24 -4.72
CA GLY A 116 -15.09 1.99 -3.55
C GLY A 116 -13.60 1.82 -3.26
N ALA A 117 -13.07 0.60 -3.34
CA ALA A 117 -11.65 0.30 -3.17
C ALA A 117 -10.77 0.98 -4.24
N LYS A 118 -11.19 1.00 -5.51
CA LYS A 118 -10.48 1.72 -6.59
C LYS A 118 -10.42 3.22 -6.32
N PHE A 119 -11.52 3.84 -5.90
CA PHE A 119 -11.54 5.27 -5.55
C PHE A 119 -10.70 5.58 -4.31
N ALA A 120 -10.75 4.71 -3.30
CA ALA A 120 -9.94 4.84 -2.10
C ALA A 120 -8.43 4.76 -2.40
N ALA A 121 -8.01 3.79 -3.22
CA ALA A 121 -6.62 3.63 -3.64
C ALA A 121 -6.10 4.87 -4.40
N ARG A 122 -6.91 5.42 -5.32
CA ARG A 122 -6.56 6.67 -6.03
C ARG A 122 -6.37 7.84 -5.09
N LYS A 123 -7.35 8.04 -4.18
CA LYS A 123 -7.29 9.12 -3.19
C LYS A 123 -6.05 8.99 -2.32
N GLN A 124 -5.81 7.81 -1.78
CA GLN A 124 -4.66 7.54 -0.94
C GLN A 124 -3.36 7.81 -1.69
N ALA A 125 -3.20 7.29 -2.91
CA ALA A 125 -1.96 7.48 -3.65
C ALA A 125 -1.68 8.94 -4.00
N ARG A 126 -2.71 9.68 -4.41
CA ARG A 126 -2.62 11.12 -4.68
C ARG A 126 -2.22 11.89 -3.43
N ASP A 127 -2.97 11.73 -2.34
CA ASP A 127 -2.79 12.53 -1.13
C ASP A 127 -1.46 12.18 -0.43
N TRP A 128 -0.99 10.93 -0.56
CA TRP A 128 0.17 10.45 0.19
C TRP A 128 1.48 10.53 -0.59
N PHE A 129 1.48 10.24 -1.89
CA PHE A 129 2.70 9.98 -2.65
C PHE A 129 2.99 11.01 -3.75
N THR A 130 1.98 11.51 -4.48
CA THR A 130 2.21 12.36 -5.67
C THR A 130 2.60 13.80 -5.33
N ASN A 131 2.14 14.34 -4.20
CA ASN A 131 2.48 15.68 -3.69
C ASN A 131 2.44 16.80 -4.77
N GLY A 132 1.39 16.86 -5.60
CA GLY A 132 1.24 17.90 -6.63
C GLY A 132 1.97 17.61 -7.96
N CYS A 133 2.54 16.41 -8.13
CA CYS A 133 3.04 15.97 -9.43
C CYS A 133 1.86 15.62 -10.36
N GLU A 134 1.43 16.58 -11.18
CA GLU A 134 0.24 16.45 -12.05
C GLU A 134 0.27 15.22 -12.95
N TYR A 135 1.46 14.85 -13.47
CA TYR A 135 1.61 13.66 -14.31
C TYR A 135 1.35 12.36 -13.53
N GLU A 136 1.93 12.23 -12.32
CA GLU A 136 1.71 11.07 -11.48
C GLU A 136 0.27 11.00 -10.97
N GLU A 137 -0.35 12.15 -10.69
CA GLU A 137 -1.78 12.24 -10.36
C GLU A 137 -2.66 11.71 -11.49
N GLY A 138 -2.33 12.06 -12.74
CA GLY A 138 -2.98 11.51 -13.94
C GLY A 138 -2.78 9.99 -14.07
N LEU A 139 -1.58 9.49 -13.74
CA LEU A 139 -1.28 8.05 -13.78
C LEU A 139 -2.06 7.27 -12.70
N VAL A 140 -2.06 7.72 -11.45
CA VAL A 140 -2.81 7.03 -10.37
C VAL A 140 -4.31 7.09 -10.61
N ALA A 141 -4.82 8.19 -11.20
CA ALA A 141 -6.22 8.28 -11.60
C ALA A 141 -6.58 7.25 -12.69
N LYS A 142 -5.72 7.08 -13.69
CA LYS A 142 -5.92 6.13 -14.80
C LYS A 142 -5.75 4.67 -14.37
N PHE A 143 -4.77 4.39 -13.50
CA PHE A 143 -4.33 3.05 -13.09
C PHE A 143 -4.55 2.82 -11.58
N PRO A 144 -5.80 2.52 -11.13
CA PRO A 144 -6.10 2.35 -9.71
C PRO A 144 -5.36 1.16 -9.06
N GLU A 145 -5.06 0.11 -9.83
CA GLU A 145 -4.27 -1.04 -9.36
C GLU A 145 -2.84 -0.62 -9.04
N ALA A 146 -2.24 0.22 -9.89
CA ALA A 146 -0.91 0.78 -9.64
C ALA A 146 -0.90 1.73 -8.42
N ALA A 147 -1.98 2.49 -8.23
CA ALA A 147 -2.17 3.32 -7.04
C ALA A 147 -2.21 2.46 -5.76
N ALA A 148 -2.95 1.35 -5.77
CA ALA A 148 -3.06 0.42 -4.64
C ALA A 148 -1.74 -0.31 -4.32
N ALA A 149 -0.87 -0.48 -5.32
CA ALA A 149 0.46 -1.05 -5.15
C ALA A 149 1.47 -0.08 -4.50
N MET A 150 1.15 1.21 -4.39
CA MET A 150 2.02 2.17 -3.71
C MET A 150 1.91 2.02 -2.20
N ARG A 151 3.06 1.85 -1.53
CA ARG A 151 3.14 1.69 -0.07
C ARG A 151 4.16 2.67 0.53
N PRO A 152 4.03 3.04 1.81
CA PRO A 152 5.08 3.77 2.54
C PRO A 152 6.44 3.07 2.47
N ALA A 153 7.57 3.78 2.54
CA ALA A 153 8.88 3.11 2.50
C ALA A 153 9.24 2.43 3.82
N THR A 154 8.50 2.68 4.90
CA THR A 154 8.64 2.02 6.20
C THR A 154 8.38 0.52 6.16
N THR A 155 7.59 0.03 5.20
CA THR A 155 7.26 -1.40 5.07
C THR A 155 8.41 -2.21 4.48
N ARG A 156 9.20 -1.61 3.59
CA ARG A 156 10.34 -2.23 2.88
C ARG A 156 9.99 -3.57 2.20
N TYR A 157 8.82 -3.68 1.59
CA TYR A 157 8.41 -4.82 0.75
C TYR A 157 7.44 -4.42 -0.38
#